data_AF-M5BMM9-F1
#
_entry.id   AF-M5BMM9-F1
#
_cell.length_a   1.000
_cell.length_b   1.000
_cell.length_c   1.000
_cell.angle_alpha   90.00
_cell.angle_beta   90.00
_cell.angle_gamma   90.00
#
_symmetry.space_group_name_H-M   'P 1'
#
loop_
_entity.id
_entity.type
_entity.pdbx_description
1 polymer ?
#
loop_
_entity_poly.entity_id
_entity_poly.type
_entity_poly.pdbx_seq_one_letter_code
_entity_poly.pdbx_strand_id
1 'polypeptide(L)'
;MMILNPNQSKYEFIDSRVTALFKQQPGQDITKNIRKELDKMTSDDQAKIYACMKNVFYVGRTDFRKTPKCQFSSVLLIVFAAIIAVTILAKFLAALQLTGKRSPEAMDKFVICQVPAYTEDEESLRRTIDSLTVLKYDDKRKLLFIICDGNIIGSGNDRSTPRICLDILGVDPALDPEPLRFRSVGEGSKQLNYGKVYSGLYEFEGHVVP
;
A
#
# COMPACT_ATOMS: atom_id res chain seq x y z
N MET A 1 60.12 0.34 -36.52
CA MET A 1 61.47 0.60 -37.08
C MET A 1 61.30 0.62 -38.60
N MET A 2 61.10 1.80 -39.19
CA MET A 2 61.09 1.96 -40.64
C MET A 2 62.49 2.44 -41.03
N ILE A 3 63.19 1.63 -41.84
CA ILE A 3 64.49 1.97 -42.39
C ILE A 3 64.21 2.60 -43.76
N LEU A 4 64.40 3.92 -43.86
CA LEU A 4 64.54 4.61 -45.13
C LEU A 4 66.01 5.02 -45.27
N ASN A 5 66.62 4.54 -46.37
CA ASN A 5 67.98 4.80 -46.86
C ASN A 5 69.17 4.16 -46.10
N PRO A 6 70.01 3.34 -46.78
CA PRO A 6 71.15 2.66 -46.17
C PRO A 6 72.43 3.51 -46.04
N ASN A 7 72.40 4.80 -46.41
CA ASN A 7 73.60 5.67 -46.46
C ASN A 7 73.48 6.99 -45.69
N GLN A 8 72.57 7.08 -44.72
CA GLN A 8 72.58 8.17 -43.74
C GLN A 8 72.58 7.55 -42.33
N SER A 9 73.36 8.14 -41.43
CA SER A 9 73.31 7.81 -40.00
C SER A 9 71.85 7.80 -39.55
N LYS A 10 71.46 6.78 -38.76
CA LYS A 10 70.07 6.61 -38.26
C LYS A 10 69.58 7.94 -37.66
N TYR A 11 68.72 8.66 -38.37
CA TYR A 11 68.11 9.87 -37.84
C TYR A 11 67.13 9.47 -36.73
N GLU A 12 67.48 9.80 -35.49
CA GLU A 12 66.54 9.74 -34.37
C GLU A 12 65.67 11.00 -34.41
N PHE A 13 64.50 10.89 -35.06
CA PHE A 13 63.54 11.98 -35.19
C PHE A 13 62.83 12.36 -33.87
N ILE A 14 62.95 11.49 -32.85
CA ILE A 14 62.34 11.65 -31.53
C ILE A 14 63.45 11.48 -30.50
N ASP A 15 63.49 12.37 -29.51
CA ASP A 15 64.49 12.34 -28.44
C ASP A 15 64.60 10.95 -27.77
N SER A 16 65.84 10.53 -27.51
CA SER A 16 66.17 9.22 -26.94
C SER A 16 65.49 8.95 -25.59
N ARG A 17 65.19 9.98 -24.79
CA ARG A 17 64.47 9.86 -23.51
C ARG A 17 63.02 9.48 -23.72
N VAL A 18 62.37 10.06 -24.72
CA VAL A 18 60.98 9.75 -25.08
C VAL A 18 60.90 8.34 -25.66
N THR A 19 61.82 7.97 -26.55
CA THR A 19 61.83 6.60 -27.13
C THR A 19 62.18 5.52 -26.10
N ALA A 20 63.01 5.83 -25.09
CA ALA A 20 63.30 4.93 -23.97
C ALA A 20 62.05 4.62 -23.13
N LEU A 21 61.20 5.62 -22.85
CA LEU A 21 59.95 5.43 -22.11
C LEU A 21 59.01 4.44 -22.82
N PHE A 22 58.88 4.55 -24.15
CA PHE A 22 58.07 3.62 -24.94
C PHE A 22 58.61 2.19 -24.94
N LYS A 23 59.93 2.01 -24.92
CA LYS A 23 60.57 0.68 -24.87
C LYS A 23 60.48 0.05 -23.48
N GLN A 24 60.54 0.86 -22.43
CA GLN A 24 60.53 0.36 -21.05
C GLN A 24 59.12 0.04 -20.54
N GLN A 25 58.09 0.75 -21.03
CA GLN A 25 56.71 0.59 -20.55
C GLN A 25 55.71 0.34 -21.69
N PRO A 26 55.88 -0.74 -22.49
CA PRO A 26 54.93 -1.05 -23.55
C PRO A 26 53.55 -1.41 -22.96
N GLY A 27 52.49 -0.77 -23.47
CA GLY A 27 51.10 -1.09 -23.12
C GLY A 27 50.57 -0.45 -21.82
N GLN A 28 51.34 0.40 -21.14
CA GLN A 28 50.90 1.14 -19.96
C GLN A 28 50.54 2.60 -20.28
N ASP A 29 49.77 3.24 -19.41
CA ASP A 29 49.50 4.68 -19.51
C ASP A 29 50.74 5.48 -19.09
N ILE A 30 51.52 5.91 -20.08
CA ILE A 30 52.73 6.72 -19.90
C ILE A 30 52.47 8.23 -19.90
N THR A 31 51.20 8.68 -19.86
CA THR A 31 50.83 10.11 -19.99
C THR A 31 51.53 11.00 -18.97
N LYS A 32 51.72 10.51 -17.73
CA LYS A 32 52.42 11.26 -16.68
C LYS A 32 53.93 11.31 -16.89
N ASN A 33 54.51 10.18 -17.32
CA ASN A 33 55.95 10.03 -17.49
C ASN A 33 56.44 10.82 -18.71
N ILE A 34 55.68 10.79 -19.80
CA ILE A 34 56.02 11.54 -21.01
C ILE A 34 55.91 13.06 -20.79
N ARG A 35 54.90 13.52 -20.05
CA ARG A 35 54.78 14.96 -19.68
C ARG A 35 55.97 15.42 -18.87
N LYS A 36 56.38 14.63 -17.87
CA LYS A 36 57.55 14.94 -17.03
C LYS A 36 58.86 15.09 -17.81
N GLU A 37 59.04 14.32 -18.88
CA GLU A 37 60.24 14.44 -19.73
C GLU A 37 60.11 15.54 -20.79
N LEU A 38 58.89 15.78 -21.31
CA LEU A 38 58.61 16.88 -22.24
C LEU A 38 58.72 18.26 -21.57
N ASP A 39 58.37 18.38 -20.29
CA ASP A 39 58.47 19.63 -19.53
C ASP A 39 59.93 20.06 -19.27
N LYS A 40 60.90 19.18 -19.53
CA LYS A 40 62.34 19.50 -19.47
C LYS A 40 62.91 20.00 -20.80
N MET A 41 62.09 20.07 -21.85
CA MET A 41 62.48 20.48 -23.20
C MET A 41 62.02 21.92 -23.50
N THR A 42 62.58 22.50 -24.57
CA THR A 42 62.15 23.81 -25.07
C THR A 42 60.72 23.74 -25.63
N SER A 43 59.94 24.81 -25.48
CA SER A 43 58.53 24.90 -25.91
C SER A 43 58.31 24.49 -27.40
N ASP A 44 59.25 24.85 -28.28
CA ASP A 44 59.17 24.53 -29.72
C ASP A 44 59.40 23.04 -30.01
N ASP A 45 60.34 22.40 -29.30
CA ASP A 45 60.62 20.96 -29.43
C ASP A 45 59.47 20.11 -28.87
N GLN A 46 58.89 20.54 -27.75
CA GLN A 46 57.71 19.91 -27.15
C GLN A 46 56.53 19.90 -28.13
N ALA A 47 56.28 21.02 -28.82
CA ALA A 47 55.20 21.14 -29.80
C ALA A 47 55.44 20.23 -31.02
N LYS A 48 56.67 20.17 -31.54
CA LYS A 48 57.04 19.32 -32.68
C LYS A 48 56.92 17.83 -32.36
N ILE A 49 57.40 17.40 -31.19
CA ILE A 49 57.31 15.99 -30.74
C ILE A 49 55.84 15.61 -30.54
N TYR A 50 55.05 16.46 -29.89
CA TYR A 50 53.64 16.20 -29.65
C TYR A 50 52.82 16.14 -30.97
N ALA A 51 53.12 17.01 -31.93
CA ALA A 51 52.50 16.99 -33.26
C ALA A 51 52.86 15.73 -34.04
N CYS A 52 54.14 15.32 -34.04
CA CYS A 52 54.59 14.06 -34.65
C CYS A 52 53.86 12.86 -34.07
N MET A 53 53.77 12.78 -32.73
CA MET A 53 53.07 11.70 -32.03
C MET A 53 51.59 11.62 -32.40
N LYS A 54 50.90 12.76 -32.46
CA LYS A 54 49.47 12.81 -32.78
C LYS A 54 49.19 12.49 -34.24
N ASN A 55 50.08 12.87 -35.15
CA ASN A 55 49.86 12.69 -36.59
C ASN A 55 50.28 11.30 -37.09
N VAL A 56 51.31 10.69 -36.52
CA VAL A 56 51.88 9.42 -37.01
C VAL A 56 51.48 8.22 -36.14
N PHE A 57 51.30 8.41 -34.82
CA PHE A 57 51.14 7.31 -33.86
C PHE A 57 49.78 7.26 -33.16
N TYR A 58 48.81 8.08 -33.57
CA TYR A 58 47.47 8.05 -33.01
C TYR A 58 46.63 6.90 -33.60
N VAL A 59 46.28 5.92 -32.77
CA VAL A 59 45.48 4.75 -33.18
C VAL A 59 44.04 4.81 -32.63
N GLY A 60 43.80 5.40 -31.45
CA GLY A 60 42.47 5.48 -30.85
C GLY A 60 42.42 6.03 -29.43
N ARG A 61 41.24 5.98 -28.79
CA ARG A 61 41.00 6.37 -27.38
C ARG A 61 40.61 5.15 -26.55
N THR A 62 40.98 5.14 -25.27
CA THR A 62 40.61 4.10 -24.31
C THR A 62 39.12 4.15 -23.98
N ASP A 63 38.47 2.98 -23.83
CA ASP A 63 37.07 2.89 -23.45
C ASP A 63 36.87 3.26 -21.96
N PHE A 64 36.11 4.33 -21.72
CA PHE A 64 35.84 4.87 -20.38
C PHE A 64 34.64 4.22 -19.67
N ARG A 65 33.94 3.25 -20.28
CA ARG A 65 32.73 2.63 -19.70
C ARG A 65 32.99 1.90 -18.38
N LYS A 66 34.19 1.31 -18.21
CA LYS A 66 34.59 0.61 -16.97
C LYS A 66 35.29 1.51 -15.96
N THR A 67 35.42 2.81 -16.24
CA THR A 67 36.05 3.75 -15.31
C THR A 67 35.10 4.01 -14.14
N PRO A 68 35.61 4.14 -12.89
CA PRO A 68 34.78 4.42 -11.71
C PRO A 68 33.88 5.65 -11.86
N LYS A 69 34.31 6.67 -12.62
CA LYS A 69 33.50 7.86 -12.93
C LYS A 69 32.22 7.55 -13.70
N CYS A 70 32.25 6.55 -14.59
CA CYS A 70 31.11 6.16 -15.41
C CYS A 70 30.19 5.17 -14.67
N GLN A 71 30.77 4.25 -13.88
CA GLN A 71 30.00 3.29 -13.10
C GLN A 71 29.26 3.91 -11.90
N PHE A 72 29.73 5.04 -11.37
CA PHE A 72 29.10 5.69 -10.22
C PHE A 72 27.59 5.95 -10.42
N SER A 73 27.20 6.47 -11.59
CA SER A 73 25.79 6.77 -11.87
C SER A 73 24.94 5.50 -11.98
N SER A 74 25.44 4.46 -12.64
CA SER A 74 24.71 3.19 -12.79
C SER A 74 24.57 2.46 -11.45
N VAL A 75 25.64 2.42 -10.64
CA VAL A 75 25.61 1.81 -9.31
C VAL A 75 24.67 2.58 -8.38
N LEU A 76 24.70 3.91 -8.41
CA LEU A 76 23.81 4.74 -7.60
C LEU A 76 22.33 4.47 -7.88
N LEU A 77 21.95 4.34 -9.15
CA LEU A 77 20.56 4.04 -9.54
C LEU A 77 20.11 2.65 -9.06
N ILE A 78 20.98 1.65 -9.17
CA ILE A 78 20.69 0.28 -8.69
C ILE A 78 20.48 0.28 -7.17
N VAL A 79 21.27 1.05 -6.41
CA VAL A 79 21.13 1.16 -4.95
C VAL A 79 19.76 1.73 -4.56
N PHE A 80 19.33 2.83 -5.18
CA PHE A 80 18.01 3.40 -4.90
C PHE A 80 16.87 2.45 -5.30
N ALA A 81 16.97 1.78 -6.45
CA ALA A 81 16.00 0.78 -6.87
C ALA A 81 15.90 -0.39 -5.87
N ALA A 82 17.03 -0.86 -5.34
CA ALA A 82 17.07 -1.92 -4.34
C ALA A 82 16.40 -1.50 -3.03
N ILE A 83 16.64 -0.27 -2.56
CA ILE A 83 15.99 0.27 -1.35
C ILE A 83 14.46 0.30 -1.54
N ILE A 84 13.98 0.79 -2.69
CA ILE A 84 12.55 0.83 -2.98
C ILE A 84 11.96 -0.59 -3.01
N ALA A 85 12.61 -1.53 -3.71
CA ALA A 85 12.14 -2.92 -3.79
C ALA A 85 12.07 -3.59 -2.40
N VAL A 86 13.07 -3.39 -1.54
CA VAL A 86 13.09 -3.93 -0.17
C VAL A 86 11.95 -3.35 0.68
N THR A 87 11.69 -2.05 0.60
CA THR A 87 10.60 -1.44 1.39
C THR A 87 9.22 -1.91 0.93
N ILE A 88 9.02 -2.12 -0.37
CA ILE A 88 7.78 -2.69 -0.93
C ILE A 88 7.59 -4.13 -0.43
N LEU A 89 8.64 -4.94 -0.50
CA LEU A 89 8.59 -6.33 -0.02
C LEU A 89 8.29 -6.39 1.48
N ALA A 90 8.92 -5.53 2.29
CA ALA A 90 8.66 -5.47 3.72
C ALA A 90 7.20 -5.10 4.04
N LYS A 91 6.64 -4.11 3.32
CA LYS A 91 5.22 -3.74 3.47
C LYS A 91 4.29 -4.85 3.02
N PHE A 92 4.61 -5.54 1.93
CA PHE A 92 3.85 -6.69 1.46
C PHE A 92 3.85 -7.81 2.50
N LEU A 93 5.01 -8.18 3.04
CA LEU A 93 5.13 -9.20 4.08
C LEU A 93 4.41 -8.81 5.38
N ALA A 94 4.41 -7.52 5.76
CA ALA A 94 3.66 -7.05 6.92
C ALA A 94 2.13 -7.05 6.69
N ALA A 95 1.69 -6.82 5.45
CA ALA A 95 0.27 -6.86 5.06
C ALA A 95 -0.28 -8.28 4.98
N LEU A 96 0.58 -9.30 4.79
CA LEU A 96 0.25 -10.67 5.08
C LEU A 96 0.07 -10.78 6.60
N GLN A 97 -1.14 -10.53 7.09
CA GLN A 97 -1.55 -10.68 8.48
C GLN A 97 -1.48 -12.17 8.92
N LEU A 98 -0.26 -12.73 8.95
CA LEU A 98 0.04 -14.10 9.41
C LEU A 98 -0.09 -14.22 10.94
N THR A 99 -0.23 -13.09 11.63
CA THR A 99 -0.61 -13.05 13.04
C THR A 99 -2.06 -13.50 13.18
N GLY A 100 -2.30 -14.54 13.97
CA GLY A 100 -3.65 -15.04 14.24
C GLY A 100 -4.58 -13.93 14.74
N LYS A 101 -5.83 -13.93 14.25
CA LYS A 101 -6.86 -13.03 14.76
C LYS A 101 -6.98 -13.26 16.27
N ARG A 102 -6.63 -12.25 17.07
CA ARG A 102 -6.89 -12.27 18.51
C ARG A 102 -8.40 -12.38 18.67
N SER A 103 -8.89 -13.51 19.17
CA SER A 103 -10.30 -13.64 19.49
C SER A 103 -10.61 -12.59 20.57
N PRO A 104 -11.57 -11.68 20.35
CA PRO A 104 -11.95 -10.72 21.37
C PRO A 104 -12.37 -11.50 22.63
N GLU A 105 -12.03 -10.97 23.81
CA GLU A 105 -12.52 -11.54 25.07
C GLU A 105 -14.05 -11.61 25.03
N ALA A 106 -14.61 -12.73 25.49
CA ALA A 106 -16.04 -12.87 25.61
C ALA A 106 -16.56 -11.82 26.60
N MET A 107 -17.29 -10.83 26.10
CA MET A 107 -17.89 -9.78 26.90
C MET A 107 -19.04 -10.37 27.72
N ASP A 108 -18.96 -10.30 29.06
CA ASP A 108 -19.95 -10.89 29.98
C ASP A 108 -21.06 -9.91 30.41
N LYS A 109 -21.29 -8.84 29.64
CA LYS A 109 -22.24 -7.78 29.98
C LYS A 109 -23.64 -8.10 29.45
N PHE A 110 -24.69 -7.58 30.08
CA PHE A 110 -26.02 -7.59 29.48
C PHE A 110 -26.12 -6.49 28.43
N VAL A 111 -26.71 -6.80 27.27
CA VAL A 111 -26.85 -5.89 26.13
C VAL A 111 -28.31 -5.83 25.71
N ILE A 112 -28.79 -4.61 25.46
CA ILE A 112 -30.10 -4.36 24.87
C ILE A 112 -29.88 -3.92 23.42
N CYS A 113 -30.41 -4.69 22.49
CA CYS A 113 -30.38 -4.42 21.06
C CYS A 113 -31.68 -3.70 20.68
N GLN A 114 -31.62 -2.37 20.61
CA GLN A 114 -32.79 -1.54 20.28
C GLN A 114 -32.99 -1.47 18.76
N VAL A 115 -34.20 -1.77 18.29
CA VAL A 115 -34.58 -1.75 16.88
C VAL A 115 -35.78 -0.81 16.70
N PRO A 116 -35.55 0.48 16.41
CA PRO A 116 -36.64 1.38 16.04
C PRO A 116 -37.12 1.07 14.61
N ALA A 117 -38.43 1.04 14.41
CA ALA A 117 -39.08 0.78 13.15
C ALA A 117 -40.24 1.77 12.94
N TYR A 118 -40.35 2.39 11.78
CA TYR A 118 -41.41 3.33 11.41
C TYR A 118 -42.19 2.87 10.17
N THR A 119 -41.52 2.66 9.04
CA THR A 119 -42.15 2.30 7.75
C THR A 119 -41.33 1.28 6.94
N GLU A 120 -40.57 0.44 7.61
CA GLU A 120 -39.74 -0.59 6.99
C GLU A 120 -40.61 -1.68 6.35
N ASP A 121 -40.06 -2.32 5.33
CA ASP A 121 -40.61 -3.51 4.68
C ASP A 121 -40.37 -4.77 5.52
N GLU A 122 -41.17 -5.82 5.28
CA GLU A 122 -41.06 -7.08 6.02
C GLU A 122 -39.70 -7.76 5.85
N GLU A 123 -39.13 -7.72 4.64
CA GLU A 123 -37.85 -8.38 4.34
C GLU A 123 -36.70 -7.71 5.08
N SER A 124 -36.62 -6.37 5.06
CA SER A 124 -35.58 -5.64 5.76
C SER A 124 -35.68 -5.77 7.28
N LEU A 125 -36.90 -5.74 7.83
CA LEU A 125 -37.13 -5.91 9.26
C LEU A 125 -36.76 -7.33 9.71
N ARG A 126 -37.19 -8.35 8.95
CA ARG A 126 -36.84 -9.77 9.22
C ARG A 126 -35.33 -9.98 9.18
N ARG A 127 -34.66 -9.52 8.13
CA ARG A 127 -33.19 -9.62 8.00
C ARG A 127 -32.47 -8.95 9.16
N THR A 128 -32.98 -7.83 9.67
CA THR A 128 -32.40 -7.12 10.80
C THR A 128 -32.54 -7.94 12.09
N ILE A 129 -33.74 -8.43 12.40
CA ILE A 129 -34.01 -9.24 13.59
C ILE A 129 -33.20 -10.55 13.57
N ASP A 130 -33.17 -11.23 12.42
CA ASP A 130 -32.40 -12.46 12.22
C ASP A 130 -30.90 -12.21 12.44
N SER A 131 -30.36 -11.13 11.88
CA SER A 131 -28.94 -10.77 12.03
C SER A 131 -28.54 -10.49 13.48
N LEU A 132 -29.44 -9.89 14.27
CA LEU A 132 -29.22 -9.63 15.69
C LEU A 132 -29.31 -10.91 16.53
N THR A 133 -30.18 -11.82 16.12
CA THR A 133 -30.38 -13.12 16.77
C THR A 133 -29.12 -13.99 16.64
N VAL A 134 -28.54 -14.08 15.44
CA VAL A 134 -27.30 -14.86 15.15
C VAL A 134 -26.01 -14.15 15.59
N LEU A 135 -26.10 -12.95 16.18
CA LEU A 135 -24.93 -12.24 16.67
C LEU A 135 -24.15 -13.11 17.67
N LYS A 136 -22.82 -13.22 17.46
CA LYS A 136 -21.91 -13.98 18.33
C LYS A 136 -21.79 -13.34 19.72
N TYR A 137 -22.79 -13.60 20.55
CA TYR A 137 -22.93 -13.19 21.94
C TYR A 137 -23.81 -14.22 22.65
N ASP A 138 -23.68 -14.36 23.97
CA ASP A 138 -24.54 -15.27 24.73
C ASP A 138 -26.01 -14.80 24.65
N ASP A 139 -26.90 -15.66 24.17
CA ASP A 139 -28.33 -15.38 24.00
C ASP A 139 -29.00 -15.03 25.33
N LYS A 140 -28.50 -15.57 26.45
CA LYS A 140 -29.00 -15.26 27.81
C LYS A 140 -28.68 -13.84 28.26
N ARG A 141 -27.80 -13.14 27.54
CA ARG A 141 -27.33 -11.79 27.86
C ARG A 141 -27.70 -10.76 26.79
N LYS A 142 -28.47 -11.17 25.78
CA LYS A 142 -29.08 -10.30 24.78
C LYS A 142 -30.55 -10.09 25.13
N LEU A 143 -31.06 -8.90 24.87
CA LEU A 143 -32.48 -8.60 24.82
C LEU A 143 -32.76 -7.80 23.55
N LEU A 144 -33.66 -8.28 22.70
CA LEU A 144 -34.14 -7.53 21.55
C LEU A 144 -35.26 -6.60 22.01
N PHE A 145 -35.07 -5.29 21.78
CA PHE A 145 -36.07 -4.29 22.12
C PHE A 145 -36.53 -3.56 20.88
N ILE A 146 -37.60 -4.07 20.28
CA ILE A 146 -38.14 -3.57 19.01
C ILE A 146 -39.22 -2.52 19.32
N ILE A 147 -39.08 -1.33 18.74
CA ILE A 147 -39.96 -0.18 18.97
C ILE A 147 -40.58 0.20 17.63
N CYS A 148 -41.87 -0.06 17.46
CA CYS A 148 -42.61 0.38 16.28
C CYS A 148 -43.25 1.75 16.55
N ASP A 149 -42.81 2.78 15.83
CA ASP A 149 -43.31 4.16 15.93
C ASP A 149 -44.53 4.35 15.02
N GLY A 150 -45.72 4.38 15.64
CA GLY A 150 -46.98 4.64 14.95
C GLY A 150 -47.59 3.43 14.22
N ASN A 151 -48.90 3.48 14.05
CA ASN A 151 -49.65 2.47 13.28
C ASN A 151 -49.81 2.94 11.83
N ILE A 152 -48.70 3.04 11.11
CA ILE A 152 -48.64 3.57 9.74
C ILE A 152 -48.41 2.42 8.77
N ILE A 153 -48.99 2.54 7.57
CA ILE A 153 -48.74 1.64 6.45
C ILE A 153 -47.68 2.31 5.56
N GLY A 154 -46.51 1.68 5.45
CA GLY A 154 -45.42 2.13 4.59
C GLY A 154 -45.81 2.06 3.10
N SER A 155 -45.15 2.87 2.26
CA SER A 155 -45.39 2.85 0.82
C SER A 155 -45.00 1.48 0.24
N GLY A 156 -45.98 0.73 -0.26
CA GLY A 156 -45.76 -0.61 -0.84
C GLY A 156 -45.97 -1.77 0.14
N ASN A 157 -46.43 -1.51 1.36
CA ASN A 157 -46.81 -2.54 2.34
C ASN A 157 -48.35 -2.69 2.41
N ASP A 158 -48.83 -3.91 2.61
CA ASP A 158 -50.27 -4.22 2.77
C ASP A 158 -50.75 -4.10 4.23
N ARG A 159 -49.80 -4.09 5.18
CA ARG A 159 -50.03 -4.09 6.62
C ARG A 159 -49.26 -2.96 7.29
N SER A 160 -49.68 -2.58 8.49
CA SER A 160 -48.96 -1.59 9.28
C SER A 160 -47.67 -2.18 9.88
N THR A 161 -46.67 -1.33 10.10
CA THR A 161 -45.36 -1.74 10.64
C THR A 161 -45.44 -2.57 11.92
N PRO A 162 -46.29 -2.22 12.92
CA PRO A 162 -46.44 -3.05 14.12
C PRO A 162 -46.99 -4.45 13.83
N ARG A 163 -47.91 -4.59 12.86
CA ARG A 163 -48.48 -5.90 12.47
C ARG A 163 -47.42 -6.76 11.79
N ILE A 164 -46.70 -6.18 10.83
CA ILE A 164 -45.58 -6.85 10.15
C ILE A 164 -44.56 -7.37 11.16
N CYS A 165 -44.21 -6.55 12.17
CA CYS A 165 -43.30 -6.95 13.24
C CYS A 165 -43.84 -8.14 14.05
N LEU A 166 -45.11 -8.10 14.47
CA LEU A 166 -45.74 -9.21 15.21
C LEU A 166 -45.81 -10.49 14.38
N ASP A 167 -46.05 -10.38 13.07
CA ASP A 167 -46.08 -11.50 12.14
C ASP A 167 -44.69 -12.14 11.96
N ILE A 168 -43.63 -11.32 11.90
CA ILE A 168 -42.24 -11.82 11.87
C ILE A 168 -41.91 -12.57 13.16
N LEU A 169 -42.29 -12.01 14.31
CA LEU A 169 -42.04 -12.58 15.63
C LEU A 169 -42.93 -13.80 15.96
N GLY A 170 -43.94 -14.09 15.13
CA GLY A 170 -44.84 -15.23 15.32
C GLY A 170 -45.78 -15.09 16.52
N VAL A 171 -46.15 -13.86 16.89
CA VAL A 171 -47.12 -13.62 17.97
C VAL A 171 -48.52 -14.06 17.51
N ASP A 172 -49.26 -14.75 18.40
CA ASP A 172 -50.63 -15.16 18.11
C ASP A 172 -51.51 -13.93 17.79
N PRO A 173 -52.17 -13.88 16.61
CA PRO A 173 -53.08 -12.79 16.26
C PRO A 173 -54.26 -12.60 17.23
N ALA A 174 -54.60 -13.62 18.03
CA ALA A 174 -55.62 -13.52 19.07
C ALA A 174 -55.13 -12.77 20.32
N LEU A 175 -53.82 -12.64 20.52
CA LEU A 175 -53.23 -11.92 21.64
C LEU A 175 -53.21 -10.42 21.34
N ASP A 176 -54.26 -9.70 21.77
CA ASP A 176 -54.33 -8.24 21.67
C ASP A 176 -54.31 -7.58 23.07
N PRO A 177 -53.14 -7.17 23.58
CA PRO A 177 -53.02 -6.54 24.88
C PRO A 177 -53.69 -5.16 24.91
N GLU A 178 -54.23 -4.79 26.08
CA GLU A 178 -54.86 -3.50 26.30
C GLU A 178 -53.83 -2.36 26.13
N PRO A 179 -54.15 -1.32 25.34
CA PRO A 179 -53.24 -0.19 25.14
C PRO A 179 -53.08 0.62 26.44
N LEU A 180 -51.84 0.75 26.91
CA LEU A 180 -51.51 1.50 28.12
C LEU A 180 -51.15 2.95 27.78
N ARG A 181 -51.73 3.89 28.53
CA ARG A 181 -51.46 5.32 28.38
C ARG A 181 -50.08 5.69 28.92
N PHE A 182 -49.37 6.54 28.21
CA PHE A 182 -48.10 7.13 28.65
C PHE A 182 -48.01 8.61 28.26
N ARG A 183 -47.16 9.34 28.99
CA ARG A 183 -46.88 10.75 28.70
C ARG A 183 -45.75 10.84 27.69
N SER A 184 -46.03 11.41 26.52
CA SER A 184 -45.05 11.61 25.46
C SER A 184 -44.43 13.02 25.51
N VAL A 185 -43.41 13.25 24.69
CA VAL A 185 -42.71 14.55 24.55
C VAL A 185 -43.53 15.55 23.69
N GLY A 186 -44.71 15.16 23.18
CA GLY A 186 -45.55 16.04 22.36
C GLY A 186 -46.09 17.26 23.11
N GLU A 187 -46.67 18.22 22.39
CA GLU A 187 -47.33 19.39 22.97
C GLU A 187 -48.86 19.29 22.90
N GLY A 188 -49.54 19.89 23.87
CA GLY A 188 -51.01 19.95 23.92
C GLY A 188 -51.65 18.55 23.93
N SER A 189 -52.58 18.31 23.00
CA SER A 189 -53.28 17.03 22.87
C SER A 189 -52.39 15.85 22.49
N LYS A 190 -51.17 16.09 21.99
CA LYS A 190 -50.20 15.03 21.65
C LYS A 190 -49.43 14.49 22.85
N GLN A 191 -49.58 15.08 24.04
CA GLN A 191 -48.89 14.64 25.27
C GLN A 191 -49.36 13.28 25.79
N LEU A 192 -50.58 12.88 25.48
CA LEU A 192 -51.15 11.60 25.91
C LEU A 192 -51.12 10.63 24.74
N ASN A 193 -50.25 9.63 24.82
CA ASN A 193 -50.16 8.55 23.84
C ASN A 193 -50.46 7.20 24.48
N TYR A 194 -50.69 6.21 23.64
CA TYR A 194 -50.98 4.84 24.05
C TYR A 194 -50.00 3.89 23.37
N GLY A 195 -49.54 2.88 24.11
CA GLY A 195 -48.64 1.85 23.61
C GLY A 195 -49.16 0.46 23.95
N LYS A 196 -48.89 -0.50 23.07
CA LYS A 196 -49.08 -1.93 23.35
C LYS A 196 -47.70 -2.54 23.55
N VAL A 197 -47.58 -3.40 24.56
CA VAL A 197 -46.31 -4.07 24.88
C VAL A 197 -46.51 -5.56 24.73
N TYR A 198 -45.60 -6.19 24.00
CA TYR A 198 -45.55 -7.63 23.79
C TYR A 198 -44.23 -8.15 24.35
N SER A 199 -44.23 -9.38 24.82
CA SER A 199 -43.03 -10.09 25.26
C SER A 199 -43.09 -11.52 24.74
N GLY A 200 -41.93 -12.10 24.47
CA GLY A 200 -41.83 -13.43 23.88
C GLY A 200 -40.39 -13.90 23.78
N LEU A 201 -40.19 -15.00 23.07
CA LEU A 201 -38.88 -15.49 22.67
C LEU A 201 -38.88 -15.61 21.15
N TYR A 202 -37.82 -15.13 20.51
CA TYR A 202 -37.63 -15.29 19.08
C TYR A 202 -36.58 -16.37 18.82
N GLU A 203 -36.91 -17.35 17.99
CA GLU A 203 -36.02 -18.45 17.61
C GLU A 203 -35.60 -18.32 16.14
N PHE A 204 -34.30 -18.31 15.90
CA PHE A 204 -33.74 -18.30 14.55
C PHE A 204 -32.39 -19.01 14.52
N GLU A 205 -32.20 -19.96 13.58
CA GLU A 205 -30.97 -20.77 13.42
C GLU A 205 -30.45 -21.42 14.73
N GLY A 206 -31.34 -21.82 15.63
CA GLY A 206 -31.01 -22.46 16.90
C GLY A 206 -30.59 -21.49 18.02
N HIS A 207 -30.63 -20.19 17.77
CA HIS A 207 -30.53 -19.13 18.78
C HIS A 207 -31.92 -18.77 19.29
N VAL A 208 -32.08 -18.66 20.61
CA VAL A 208 -33.35 -18.27 21.26
C VAL A 208 -33.08 -17.02 22.08
N VAL A 209 -33.56 -15.88 21.59
CA VAL A 209 -33.29 -14.57 22.19
C VAL A 209 -34.60 -13.97 22.75
N PRO A 210 -34.58 -13.38 23.96
CA PRO A 210 -35.70 -12.63 24.51
C PRO A 210 -35.94 -11.30 23.81
#